data_AF-I0YK32-F1
#
_entry.id   AF-I0YK32-F1
#
_cell.length_a   1.000
_cell.length_b   1.000
_cell.length_c   1.000
_cell.angle_alpha   90.00
_cell.angle_beta   90.00
_cell.angle_gamma   90.00
#
_symmetry.space_group_name_H-M   'P 1'
#
loop_
_entity.id
_entity.type
_entity.pdbx_description
1 polymer ?
#
loop_
_entity_poly.entity_id
_entity_poly.type
_entity_poly.pdbx_seq_one_letter_code
_entity_poly.pdbx_strand_id
1 'polypeptide(L)'
;MGEDLSGGYYEAGGSFLKVGLPEAFPVTQLAWTIVRHRTALYRVGLLDEALSALKWGSDYLLKCHNASANTFVALMGDSEADFKYYGPPELYERYVGSVRPVSYTGPTAPTSEVSAEAAAALAAASLAFNATDPVYAANLVQHASQLFDLASLYPGSFMTSKDPGLKTHAKLYPSTGFHDELAWAAVWLFKATQDGTFLTAAMALFNES
;
A
#
# COMPACT_ATOMS: atom_id res chain seq x y z
N MET A 1 9.27 -8.47 -15.73
CA MET A 1 9.13 -9.72 -14.94
C MET A 1 7.73 -10.25 -15.18
N GLY A 2 7.50 -11.57 -15.12
CA GLY A 2 6.19 -12.20 -15.35
C GLY A 2 5.38 -12.40 -14.06
N GLU A 3 5.36 -11.40 -13.19
CA GLU A 3 4.66 -11.45 -11.90
C GLU A 3 3.16 -11.16 -12.05
N ASP A 4 2.34 -11.84 -11.25
CA ASP A 4 0.89 -11.59 -11.21
C ASP A 4 0.59 -10.39 -10.32
N LEU A 5 0.18 -9.29 -10.94
CA LEU A 5 -0.24 -8.05 -10.27
C LEU A 5 -1.74 -7.76 -10.47
N SER A 6 -2.54 -8.78 -10.79
CA SER A 6 -4.00 -8.69 -10.84
C SER A 6 -4.62 -8.52 -9.44
N GLY A 7 -5.81 -7.91 -9.37
CA GLY A 7 -6.52 -7.60 -8.13
C GLY A 7 -6.48 -6.11 -7.80
N GLY A 8 -6.60 -5.75 -6.53
CA GLY A 8 -6.52 -4.37 -6.05
C GLY A 8 -7.64 -3.46 -6.56
N TYR A 9 -7.49 -2.17 -6.29
CA TYR A 9 -8.47 -1.14 -6.60
C TYR A 9 -7.97 -0.23 -7.71
N TYR A 10 -8.88 0.23 -8.56
CA TYR A 10 -8.61 1.39 -9.39
C TYR A 10 -8.64 2.64 -8.54
N GLU A 11 -7.70 3.55 -8.80
CA GLU A 11 -7.49 4.73 -7.98
C GLU A 11 -8.70 5.68 -7.98
N ALA A 12 -9.28 5.98 -9.14
CA ALA A 12 -10.46 6.83 -9.25
C ALA A 12 -11.26 6.55 -10.53
N GLY A 13 -12.30 7.36 -10.77
CA GLY A 13 -13.07 7.33 -12.02
C GLY A 13 -12.32 7.99 -13.18
N GLY A 14 -12.48 7.44 -14.39
CA GLY A 14 -11.85 7.99 -15.60
C GLY A 14 -10.37 7.63 -15.77
N SER A 15 -9.84 6.76 -14.91
CA SER A 15 -8.54 6.10 -15.07
C SER A 15 -8.66 4.66 -14.57
N PHE A 16 -7.75 3.80 -15.01
CA PHE A 16 -7.59 2.45 -14.47
C PHE A 16 -6.25 2.33 -13.76
N LEU A 17 -5.65 3.45 -13.38
CA LEU A 17 -4.37 3.49 -12.67
C LEU A 17 -4.49 2.81 -11.32
N LYS A 18 -3.38 2.24 -10.87
CA LYS A 18 -3.20 1.73 -9.51
C LYS A 18 -1.97 2.40 -8.94
N VAL A 19 -2.16 3.28 -7.98
CA VAL A 19 -1.13 4.20 -7.50
C VAL A 19 -0.82 3.82 -6.05
N GLY A 20 0.43 3.47 -5.75
CA GLY A 20 0.77 2.72 -4.54
C GLY A 20 0.38 3.39 -3.22
N LEU A 21 0.59 4.71 -3.10
CA LEU A 21 0.26 5.46 -1.88
C LEU A 21 -1.26 5.56 -1.64
N PRO A 22 -2.06 6.10 -2.59
CA PRO A 22 -3.52 6.18 -2.41
C PRO A 22 -4.23 4.81 -2.53
N GLU A 23 -3.54 3.75 -2.95
CA GLU A 23 -4.04 2.36 -2.82
C GLU A 23 -3.84 1.84 -1.40
N ALA A 24 -2.65 2.02 -0.80
CA ALA A 24 -2.35 1.52 0.54
C ALA A 24 -3.12 2.26 1.64
N PHE A 25 -3.25 3.58 1.53
CA PHE A 25 -3.96 4.40 2.52
C PHE A 25 -5.38 3.94 2.87
N PRO A 26 -6.31 3.73 1.91
CA PRO A 26 -7.66 3.25 2.21
C PRO A 26 -7.66 1.83 2.79
N VAL A 27 -6.68 0.99 2.46
CA VAL A 27 -6.52 -0.33 3.10
C VAL A 27 -6.21 -0.16 4.59
N THR A 28 -5.30 0.75 4.95
CA THR A 28 -5.03 1.09 6.37
C THR A 28 -6.29 1.62 7.07
N GLN A 29 -7.01 2.56 6.45
CA GLN A 29 -8.21 3.16 7.06
C GLN A 29 -9.34 2.14 7.26
N LEU A 30 -9.55 1.24 6.29
CA LEU A 30 -10.53 0.18 6.39
C LEU A 30 -10.14 -0.83 7.49
N ALA A 31 -8.87 -1.22 7.54
CA ALA A 31 -8.35 -2.08 8.60
C ALA A 31 -8.54 -1.45 9.98
N TRP A 32 -8.21 -0.17 10.14
CA TRP A 32 -8.40 0.56 11.38
C TRP A 32 -9.87 0.58 11.79
N THR A 33 -10.78 0.84 10.85
CA THR A 33 -12.23 0.81 11.08
C THR A 33 -12.66 -0.56 11.59
N ILE A 34 -12.21 -1.64 10.98
CA ILE A 34 -12.53 -3.02 11.40
C ILE A 34 -11.96 -3.30 12.79
N VAL A 35 -10.70 -2.96 13.06
CA VAL A 35 -10.06 -3.16 14.37
C VAL A 35 -10.82 -2.41 15.47
N ARG A 36 -11.25 -1.16 15.20
CA ARG A 36 -11.90 -0.32 16.22
C ARG A 36 -13.37 -0.67 16.43
N HIS A 37 -14.07 -1.04 15.36
CA HIS A 37 -15.52 -1.17 15.34
C HIS A 37 -16.03 -2.56 14.97
N ARG A 38 -15.19 -3.61 15.11
CA ARG A 38 -15.52 -5.00 14.75
C ARG A 38 -16.89 -5.45 15.24
N THR A 39 -17.18 -5.24 16.53
CA THR A 39 -18.47 -5.64 17.13
C THR A 39 -19.65 -4.89 16.53
N ALA A 40 -19.49 -3.61 16.16
CA ALA A 40 -20.54 -2.84 15.51
C ALA A 40 -20.79 -3.36 14.09
N LEU A 41 -19.72 -3.60 13.30
CA LEU A 41 -19.80 -4.21 11.97
C LEU A 41 -20.48 -5.58 12.01
N TYR A 42 -20.16 -6.41 13.00
CA TYR A 42 -20.83 -7.69 13.21
C TYR A 42 -22.33 -7.52 13.48
N ARG A 43 -22.71 -6.59 14.36
CA ARG A 43 -24.11 -6.34 14.74
C ARG A 43 -24.97 -5.82 13.59
N VAL A 44 -24.39 -5.08 12.65
CA VAL A 44 -25.10 -4.59 11.46
C VAL A 44 -24.97 -5.52 10.26
N GLY A 45 -24.31 -6.68 10.42
CA GLY A 45 -24.15 -7.68 9.36
C GLY A 45 -23.25 -7.24 8.21
N LEU A 46 -22.23 -6.41 8.48
CA LEU A 46 -21.27 -5.91 7.47
C LEU A 46 -19.82 -6.35 7.72
N LEU A 47 -19.58 -7.18 8.74
CA LEU A 47 -18.21 -7.58 9.10
C LEU A 47 -17.55 -8.41 7.99
N ASP A 48 -18.29 -9.34 7.39
CA ASP A 48 -17.74 -10.25 6.37
C ASP A 48 -17.44 -9.49 5.07
N GLU A 49 -18.30 -8.57 4.67
CA GLU A 49 -18.09 -7.66 3.55
C GLU A 49 -16.89 -6.74 3.78
N ALA A 50 -16.76 -6.18 4.98
CA ALA A 50 -15.63 -5.33 5.33
C ALA A 50 -14.31 -6.10 5.32
N LEU A 51 -14.29 -7.33 5.85
CA LEU A 51 -13.13 -8.21 5.80
C LEU A 51 -12.81 -8.62 4.35
N SER A 52 -13.82 -8.91 3.53
CA SER A 52 -13.61 -9.23 2.11
C SER A 52 -13.01 -8.05 1.33
N ALA A 53 -13.52 -6.84 1.54
CA ALA A 53 -12.98 -5.63 0.92
C ALA A 53 -11.54 -5.36 1.40
N LEU A 54 -11.27 -5.53 2.69
CA LEU A 54 -9.92 -5.40 3.22
C LEU A 54 -8.97 -6.42 2.59
N LYS A 55 -9.41 -7.68 2.49
CA LYS A 55 -8.62 -8.77 1.92
C LYS A 55 -8.26 -8.51 0.46
N TRP A 56 -9.19 -7.96 -0.33
CA TRP A 56 -8.95 -7.62 -1.73
C TRP A 56 -7.79 -6.62 -1.90
N GLY A 57 -7.72 -5.62 -1.03
CA GLY A 57 -6.62 -4.66 -1.00
C GLY A 57 -5.32 -5.28 -0.47
N SER A 58 -5.37 -5.97 0.67
CA SER A 58 -4.15 -6.54 1.27
C SER A 58 -3.55 -7.67 0.42
N ASP A 59 -4.35 -8.48 -0.28
CA ASP A 59 -3.86 -9.47 -1.24
C ASP A 59 -3.10 -8.81 -2.39
N TYR A 60 -3.58 -7.66 -2.89
CA TYR A 60 -2.86 -6.93 -3.92
C TYR A 60 -1.56 -6.31 -3.41
N LEU A 61 -1.56 -5.71 -2.21
CA LEU A 61 -0.33 -5.19 -1.62
C LEU A 61 0.71 -6.31 -1.38
N LEU A 62 0.28 -7.52 -1.00
CA LEU A 62 1.17 -8.68 -0.92
C LEU A 62 1.78 -9.04 -2.28
N LYS A 63 0.99 -9.03 -3.36
CA LYS A 63 1.48 -9.27 -4.73
C LYS A 63 2.46 -8.18 -5.20
N CYS A 64 2.24 -6.94 -4.80
CA CYS A 64 3.11 -5.81 -5.12
C CYS A 64 4.48 -5.88 -4.44
N HIS A 65 4.62 -6.66 -3.36
CA HIS A 65 5.85 -6.74 -2.58
C HIS A 65 6.73 -7.93 -3.02
N ASN A 66 7.89 -7.62 -3.60
CA ASN A 66 8.93 -8.61 -3.90
C ASN A 66 10.08 -8.47 -2.89
N ALA A 67 9.98 -9.23 -1.80
CA ALA A 67 10.94 -9.21 -0.70
C ALA A 67 12.35 -9.62 -1.13
N SER A 68 12.51 -10.58 -2.05
CA SER A 68 13.83 -11.01 -2.51
C SER A 68 14.56 -9.95 -3.35
N ALA A 69 13.80 -9.09 -4.03
CA ALA A 69 14.34 -7.97 -4.79
C ALA A 69 14.41 -6.66 -3.99
N ASN A 70 13.88 -6.61 -2.76
CA ASN A 70 13.67 -5.38 -1.98
C ASN A 70 12.92 -4.32 -2.79
N THR A 71 11.81 -4.71 -3.43
CA THR A 71 11.02 -3.78 -4.26
C THR A 71 9.53 -3.87 -3.98
N PHE A 72 8.83 -2.77 -4.21
CA PHE A 72 7.39 -2.68 -4.12
C PHE A 72 6.82 -1.89 -5.31
N VAL A 73 5.64 -2.28 -5.82
CA VAL A 73 4.99 -1.57 -6.94
C VAL A 73 4.47 -0.20 -6.47
N ALA A 74 4.99 0.87 -7.06
CA ALA A 74 4.62 2.25 -6.72
C ALA A 74 3.61 2.86 -7.69
N LEU A 75 3.53 2.37 -8.93
CA LEU A 75 2.54 2.79 -9.92
C LEU A 75 2.35 1.69 -10.97
N MET A 76 1.10 1.44 -11.34
CA MET A 76 0.74 0.60 -12.50
C MET A 76 -0.23 1.33 -13.42
N GLY A 77 0.11 1.34 -14.71
CA GLY A 77 -0.64 2.01 -15.76
C GLY A 77 0.07 3.26 -16.27
N ASP A 78 -0.43 3.77 -17.39
CA ASP A 78 0.12 4.94 -18.07
C ASP A 78 -0.91 6.05 -17.95
N SER A 79 -0.62 7.10 -17.18
CA SER A 79 -1.61 8.16 -16.94
C SER A 79 -2.10 8.83 -18.22
N GLU A 80 -1.26 8.94 -19.24
CA GLU A 80 -1.66 9.56 -20.50
C GLU A 80 -2.61 8.65 -21.29
N ALA A 81 -2.32 7.35 -21.35
CA ALA A 81 -3.20 6.39 -22.01
C ALA A 81 -4.51 6.19 -21.24
N ASP A 82 -4.43 6.03 -19.92
CA ASP A 82 -5.57 5.82 -19.03
C ASP A 82 -6.56 6.98 -19.10
N PHE A 83 -6.10 8.23 -19.01
CA PHE A 83 -7.01 9.39 -19.07
C PHE A 83 -7.58 9.66 -20.48
N LYS A 84 -7.04 9.04 -21.54
CA LYS A 84 -7.60 9.14 -22.90
C LYS A 84 -8.67 8.08 -23.17
N TYR A 85 -8.79 7.06 -22.32
CA TYR A 85 -9.75 5.99 -22.49
C TYR A 85 -10.96 6.16 -21.58
N TYR A 86 -12.13 6.35 -22.19
CA TYR A 86 -13.40 6.42 -21.48
C TYR A 86 -14.29 5.24 -21.88
N GLY A 87 -14.32 4.22 -21.03
CA GLY A 87 -15.05 2.99 -21.28
C GLY A 87 -14.95 2.01 -20.12
N PRO A 88 -15.55 0.82 -20.23
CA PRO A 88 -15.46 -0.20 -19.18
C PRO A 88 -14.02 -0.78 -19.08
N PRO A 89 -13.53 -1.11 -17.87
CA PRO A 89 -12.17 -1.65 -17.66
C PRO A 89 -11.90 -2.93 -18.46
N GLU A 90 -12.91 -3.79 -18.65
CA GLU A 90 -12.78 -5.07 -19.34
C GLU A 90 -12.48 -4.92 -20.84
N LEU A 91 -12.69 -3.72 -21.41
CA LEU A 91 -12.37 -3.42 -22.79
C LEU A 91 -11.11 -2.55 -22.94
N TYR A 92 -10.42 -2.24 -21.84
CA TYR A 92 -9.21 -1.40 -21.85
C TYR A 92 -8.16 -1.95 -22.83
N GLU A 93 -7.77 -3.21 -22.69
CA GLU A 93 -6.76 -3.82 -23.54
C GLU A 93 -7.14 -3.82 -25.02
N ARG A 94 -8.43 -3.98 -25.32
CA ARG A 94 -8.95 -3.95 -26.69
C ARG A 94 -8.80 -2.57 -27.34
N TYR A 95 -9.04 -1.49 -26.60
CA TYR A 95 -9.11 -0.13 -27.16
C TYR A 95 -7.83 0.68 -26.98
N VAL A 96 -7.11 0.46 -25.89
CA VAL A 96 -5.82 1.11 -25.63
C VAL A 96 -4.69 0.32 -26.30
N GLY A 97 -4.77 -1.01 -26.29
CA GLY A 97 -3.86 -1.88 -27.05
C GLY A 97 -2.40 -1.87 -26.57
N SER A 98 -2.12 -1.32 -25.39
CA SER A 98 -0.77 -1.25 -24.81
C SER A 98 -0.66 -2.06 -23.52
N VAL A 99 0.55 -2.59 -23.28
CA VAL A 99 0.90 -3.17 -21.99
C VAL A 99 0.97 -2.04 -20.97
N ARG A 100 0.29 -2.22 -19.84
CA ARG A 100 0.30 -1.25 -18.74
C ARG A 100 1.66 -1.27 -18.04
N PRO A 101 2.41 -0.15 -18.03
CA PRO A 101 3.73 -0.12 -17.41
C PRO A 101 3.63 -0.24 -15.89
N VAL A 102 4.72 -0.71 -15.28
CA VAL A 102 4.84 -0.86 -13.81
C VAL A 102 6.12 -0.16 -13.37
N SER A 103 6.00 0.74 -12.40
CA SER A 103 7.12 1.39 -11.73
C SER A 103 7.21 0.91 -10.29
N TYR A 104 8.44 0.76 -9.82
CA TYR A 104 8.75 0.20 -8.51
C TYR A 104 9.48 1.22 -7.65
N THR A 105 9.30 1.08 -6.35
CA THR A 105 10.20 1.62 -5.34
C THR A 105 11.17 0.55 -4.88
N GLY A 106 12.37 0.97 -4.51
CA GLY A 106 13.47 0.09 -4.10
C GLY A 106 14.74 0.88 -3.78
N PRO A 107 15.86 0.21 -3.44
CA PRO A 107 17.11 0.87 -3.07
C PRO A 107 17.65 1.88 -4.09
N THR A 108 17.34 1.72 -5.38
CA THR A 108 17.80 2.59 -6.46
C THR A 108 16.84 3.74 -6.78
N ALA A 109 15.60 3.66 -6.30
CA ALA A 109 14.55 4.66 -6.45
C ALA A 109 13.67 4.70 -5.19
N PRO A 110 14.23 5.13 -4.04
CA PRO A 110 13.55 5.05 -2.76
C PRO A 110 12.34 5.97 -2.67
N THR A 111 11.25 5.46 -2.11
CA THR A 111 10.00 6.19 -1.84
C THR A 111 9.41 5.71 -0.51
N SER A 112 9.89 6.30 0.58
CA SER A 112 9.49 5.93 1.93
C SER A 112 7.99 6.13 2.15
N GLU A 113 7.35 7.12 1.50
CA GLU A 113 5.90 7.32 1.59
C GLU A 113 5.13 6.05 1.20
N VAL A 114 5.46 5.50 0.03
CA VAL A 114 4.74 4.35 -0.54
C VAL A 114 5.00 3.09 0.27
N SER A 115 6.27 2.81 0.58
CA SER A 115 6.65 1.59 1.30
C SER A 115 6.17 1.61 2.75
N ALA A 116 6.22 2.76 3.41
CA ALA A 116 5.75 2.89 4.79
C ALA A 116 4.22 2.83 4.88
N GLU A 117 3.46 3.49 3.99
CA GLU A 117 2.00 3.35 4.00
C GLU A 117 1.56 1.91 3.67
N ALA A 118 2.26 1.23 2.75
CA ALA A 118 2.00 -0.19 2.50
C ALA A 118 2.33 -1.07 3.73
N ALA A 119 3.40 -0.76 4.47
CA ALA A 119 3.71 -1.42 5.74
C ALA A 119 2.60 -1.18 6.78
N ALA A 120 2.13 0.06 6.93
CA ALA A 120 1.03 0.42 7.81
C ALA A 120 -0.25 -0.36 7.46
N ALA A 121 -0.59 -0.41 6.17
CA ALA A 121 -1.77 -1.12 5.66
C ALA A 121 -1.74 -2.60 6.01
N LEU A 122 -0.63 -3.28 5.74
CA LEU A 122 -0.48 -4.71 6.02
C LEU A 122 -0.45 -4.99 7.53
N ALA A 123 0.24 -4.16 8.32
CA ALA A 123 0.27 -4.29 9.78
C ALA A 123 -1.13 -4.08 10.39
N ALA A 124 -1.87 -3.04 9.97
CA ALA A 124 -3.23 -2.80 10.42
C ALA A 124 -4.17 -3.95 9.99
N ALA A 125 -4.04 -4.43 8.75
CA ALA A 125 -4.84 -5.55 8.24
C ALA A 125 -4.59 -6.83 9.04
N SER A 126 -3.35 -7.09 9.48
CA SER A 126 -3.03 -8.26 10.30
C SER A 126 -3.84 -8.29 11.60
N LEU A 127 -4.00 -7.14 12.26
CA LEU A 127 -4.82 -7.01 13.46
C LEU A 127 -6.30 -7.29 13.18
N ALA A 128 -6.81 -6.83 12.03
CA ALA A 128 -8.19 -7.08 11.61
C ALA A 128 -8.45 -8.57 11.32
N PHE A 129 -7.48 -9.29 10.77
CA PHE A 129 -7.61 -10.71 10.45
C PHE A 129 -7.22 -11.66 11.58
N ASN A 130 -6.48 -11.22 12.60
CA ASN A 130 -5.91 -12.10 13.63
C ASN A 130 -6.93 -13.08 14.27
N ALA A 131 -8.17 -12.62 14.49
CA ALA A 131 -9.22 -13.45 15.09
C ALA A 131 -9.89 -14.46 14.12
N THR A 132 -9.79 -14.22 12.81
CA THR A 132 -10.48 -15.01 11.76
C THR A 132 -9.54 -15.83 10.89
N ASP A 133 -8.33 -15.35 10.66
CA ASP A 133 -7.29 -15.99 9.86
C ASP A 133 -5.90 -15.60 10.40
N PRO A 134 -5.42 -16.26 11.47
CA PRO A 134 -4.14 -15.94 12.08
C PRO A 134 -2.93 -16.29 11.18
N VAL A 135 -3.09 -17.23 10.25
CA VAL A 135 -2.02 -17.59 9.30
C VAL A 135 -1.82 -16.46 8.29
N TYR A 136 -2.91 -15.94 7.73
CA TYR A 136 -2.86 -14.76 6.86
C TYR A 136 -2.35 -13.53 7.63
N ALA A 137 -2.82 -13.32 8.87
CA ALA A 137 -2.33 -12.22 9.71
C ALA A 137 -0.81 -12.27 9.93
N ALA A 138 -0.24 -13.44 10.21
CA ALA A 138 1.21 -13.60 10.36
C ALA A 138 1.97 -13.27 9.06
N ASN A 139 1.44 -13.70 7.90
CA ASN A 139 2.02 -13.37 6.60
C ASN A 139 1.99 -11.85 6.33
N LEU A 140 0.90 -11.17 6.68
CA LEU A 140 0.77 -9.72 6.56
C LEU A 140 1.81 -8.99 7.42
N VAL A 141 2.01 -9.40 8.68
CA VAL A 141 3.04 -8.82 9.58
C VAL A 141 4.43 -9.01 8.99
N GLN A 142 4.75 -10.18 8.44
CA GLN A 142 6.05 -10.44 7.83
C GLN A 142 6.35 -9.45 6.70
N HIS A 143 5.41 -9.28 5.75
CA HIS A 143 5.57 -8.33 4.65
C HIS A 143 5.58 -6.88 5.15
N ALA A 144 4.78 -6.55 6.16
CA ALA A 144 4.75 -5.22 6.76
C ALA A 144 6.12 -4.82 7.35
N SER A 145 6.75 -5.71 8.13
CA SER A 145 8.08 -5.44 8.70
C SER A 145 9.13 -5.25 7.61
N GLN A 146 9.12 -6.08 6.56
CA GLN A 146 10.04 -5.96 5.43
C GLN A 146 9.86 -4.66 4.64
N LEU A 147 8.62 -4.20 4.45
CA LEU A 147 8.34 -2.92 3.79
C LEU A 147 8.74 -1.72 4.64
N PHE A 148 8.60 -1.83 5.97
CA PHE A 148 9.12 -0.81 6.87
C PHE A 148 10.64 -0.74 6.86
N ASP A 149 11.33 -1.89 6.81
CA ASP A 149 12.79 -1.92 6.61
C ASP A 149 13.18 -1.28 5.28
N LEU A 150 12.46 -1.57 4.19
CA LEU A 150 12.67 -0.93 2.89
C LEU A 150 12.52 0.60 2.97
N ALA A 151 11.48 1.09 3.65
CA ALA A 151 11.19 2.51 3.79
C ALA A 151 12.22 3.24 4.68
N SER A 152 12.71 2.59 5.73
CA SER A 152 13.57 3.20 6.76
C SER A 152 15.06 3.08 6.47
N LEU A 153 15.51 1.99 5.85
CA LEU A 153 16.91 1.79 5.46
C LEU A 153 17.29 2.55 4.19
N TYR A 154 16.31 2.84 3.33
CA TYR A 154 16.49 3.60 2.10
C TYR A 154 15.55 4.82 2.08
N PRO A 155 15.80 5.83 2.95
CA PRO A 155 14.94 6.99 3.03
C PRO A 155 14.97 7.79 1.72
N GLY A 156 13.79 8.13 1.19
CA GLY A 156 13.68 8.89 -0.06
C GLY A 156 12.24 9.23 -0.40
N SER A 157 12.06 10.19 -1.30
CA SER A 157 10.73 10.65 -1.71
C SER A 157 10.55 10.51 -3.22
N PHE A 158 9.39 10.01 -3.65
CA PHE A 158 9.03 9.99 -5.08
C PHE A 158 9.03 11.39 -5.71
N MET A 159 8.87 12.45 -4.90
CA MET A 159 8.92 13.85 -5.36
C MET A 159 10.28 14.24 -5.97
N THR A 160 11.36 13.58 -5.55
CA THR A 160 12.73 13.84 -6.04
C THR A 160 13.23 12.76 -7.00
N SER A 161 12.39 11.77 -7.31
CA SER A 161 12.78 10.63 -8.13
C SER A 161 13.03 11.01 -9.59
N LYS A 162 13.97 10.28 -10.21
CA LYS A 162 14.24 10.38 -11.65
C LYS A 162 13.42 9.38 -12.46
N ASP A 163 12.82 8.37 -11.83
CA ASP A 163 11.99 7.36 -12.49
C ASP A 163 10.74 8.01 -13.13
N PRO A 164 10.43 7.72 -14.42
CA PRO A 164 9.28 8.31 -15.10
C PRO A 164 7.93 8.03 -14.44
N GLY A 165 7.72 6.82 -13.91
CA GLY A 165 6.47 6.48 -13.25
C GLY A 165 6.37 7.10 -11.86
N LEU A 166 7.47 7.19 -11.10
CA LEU A 166 7.47 7.93 -9.83
C LEU A 166 7.26 9.44 -10.03
N LYS A 167 7.77 10.02 -11.11
CA LYS A 167 7.42 11.41 -11.50
C LYS A 167 5.94 11.55 -11.86
N THR A 168 5.34 10.51 -12.42
CA THR A 168 3.90 10.49 -12.71
C THR A 168 3.12 10.40 -11.40
N HIS A 169 3.51 9.52 -10.49
CA HIS A 169 2.98 9.44 -9.13
C HIS A 169 3.03 10.82 -8.45
N ALA A 170 4.20 11.48 -8.45
CA ALA A 170 4.40 12.81 -7.87
C ALA A 170 3.44 13.89 -8.43
N LYS A 171 3.09 13.81 -9.72
CA LYS A 171 2.16 14.76 -10.36
C LYS A 171 0.70 14.48 -10.00
N LEU A 172 0.34 13.20 -9.86
CA LEU A 172 -1.03 12.79 -9.55
C LEU A 172 -1.33 12.96 -8.05
N TYR A 173 -0.38 12.55 -7.21
CA TYR A 173 -0.46 12.48 -5.76
C TYR A 173 0.83 13.06 -5.14
N PRO A 174 0.97 14.40 -5.12
CA PRO A 174 2.17 15.02 -4.55
C PRO A 174 2.24 14.78 -3.04
N SER A 175 3.45 14.56 -2.53
CA SER A 175 3.73 14.49 -1.10
C SER A 175 4.56 15.70 -0.63
N THR A 176 4.44 16.02 0.66
CA THR A 176 5.26 17.02 1.36
C THR A 176 6.40 16.40 2.18
N GLY A 177 6.41 15.09 2.39
CA GLY A 177 7.39 14.38 3.21
C GLY A 177 7.06 12.90 3.36
N PHE A 178 7.84 12.17 4.14
CA PHE A 178 7.61 10.74 4.44
C PHE A 178 7.77 10.39 5.93
N HIS A 179 8.10 11.38 6.77
CA HIS A 179 8.40 11.15 8.18
C HIS A 179 7.13 10.72 8.94
N ASP A 180 5.98 11.28 8.57
CA ASP A 180 4.69 10.92 9.09
C ASP A 180 4.29 9.50 8.67
N GLU A 181 4.50 9.08 7.42
CA GLU A 181 4.25 7.68 7.02
C GLU A 181 5.18 6.70 7.76
N LEU A 182 6.45 7.05 7.97
CA LEU A 182 7.36 6.20 8.75
C LEU A 182 6.88 6.07 10.21
N ALA A 183 6.48 7.17 10.85
CA ALA A 183 5.95 7.13 12.21
C ALA A 183 4.64 6.33 12.28
N TRP A 184 3.77 6.53 11.30
CA TRP A 184 2.49 5.84 11.15
C TRP A 184 2.66 4.33 11.00
N ALA A 185 3.55 3.88 10.11
CA ALA A 185 3.88 2.48 9.91
C ALA A 185 4.46 1.84 11.17
N ALA A 186 5.38 2.54 11.84
CA ALA A 186 5.99 2.07 13.08
C ALA A 186 4.94 1.88 14.19
N VAL A 187 3.98 2.79 14.35
CA VAL A 187 2.88 2.63 15.32
C VAL A 187 2.03 1.40 15.01
N TRP A 188 1.67 1.16 13.74
CA TRP A 188 0.89 -0.02 13.37
C TRP A 188 1.64 -1.32 13.56
N LEU A 189 2.93 -1.36 13.22
CA LEU A 189 3.80 -2.50 13.46
C LEU A 189 3.92 -2.79 14.95
N PHE A 190 4.13 -1.77 15.79
CA PHE A 190 4.12 -1.95 17.24
C PHE A 190 2.79 -2.55 17.73
N LYS A 191 1.65 -2.04 17.24
CA LYS A 191 0.34 -2.60 17.63
C LYS A 191 0.20 -4.06 17.21
N ALA A 192 0.70 -4.44 16.03
CA ALA A 192 0.62 -5.80 15.50
C ALA A 192 1.58 -6.79 16.17
N THR A 193 2.78 -6.35 16.55
CA THR A 193 3.87 -7.25 17.02
C THR A 193 4.15 -7.17 18.51
N GLN A 194 3.79 -6.05 19.16
CA GLN A 194 4.23 -5.67 20.52
C GLN A 194 5.75 -5.54 20.66
N ASP A 195 6.49 -5.43 19.56
CA ASP A 195 7.93 -5.19 19.57
C ASP A 195 8.24 -3.71 19.87
N GLY A 196 8.86 -3.45 21.03
CA GLY A 196 9.17 -2.11 21.51
C GLY A 196 10.15 -1.31 20.62
N THR A 197 10.85 -1.98 19.70
CA THR A 197 11.72 -1.30 18.73
C THR A 197 10.91 -0.39 17.80
N PHE A 198 9.73 -0.83 17.34
CA PHE A 198 8.85 -0.01 16.51
C PHE A 198 8.27 1.19 17.27
N LEU A 199 7.91 1.02 18.55
CA LEU A 199 7.46 2.15 19.37
C LEU A 199 8.57 3.20 19.54
N THR A 200 9.80 2.74 19.78
CA THR A 200 10.96 3.62 19.88
C THR A 200 11.19 4.39 18.58
N ALA A 201 11.10 3.71 17.43
CA ALA A 201 11.22 4.33 16.11
C ALA A 201 10.12 5.39 15.87
N ALA A 202 8.86 5.07 16.18
CA ALA A 202 7.73 6.00 16.05
C ALA A 202 7.94 7.27 16.89
N MET A 203 8.40 7.12 18.14
CA MET A 203 8.67 8.26 19.03
C MET A 203 9.82 9.13 18.54
N ALA A 204 10.88 8.53 17.96
CA ALA A 204 11.99 9.28 17.39
C ALA A 204 11.51 10.14 16.21
N LEU A 205 10.76 9.54 15.28
CA LEU A 205 10.21 10.22 14.10
C LEU A 205 9.22 11.33 14.45
N PHE A 206 8.39 11.15 15.49
CA PHE A 206 7.48 12.18 15.98
C PHE A 206 8.19 13.41 16.57
N ASN A 207 9.37 13.22 17.15
CA ASN A 207 10.15 14.33 17.72
C ASN A 207 10.93 15.12 16.65
N GLU A 208 11.06 14.57 15.43
CA GLU A 208 11.77 15.18 14.30
C GLU A 208 10.82 15.93 13.33
N SER A 209 9.51 15.71 13.45
CA SER A 209 8.44 16.31 12.63
C SER A 209 7.95 17.67 13.11
#